data_AF-A0A7C5LXC5-F1
#
_entry.id   AF-A0A7C5LXC5-F1
#
_cell.length_a   1.000
_cell.length_b   1.000
_cell.length_c   1.000
_cell.angle_alpha   90.00
_cell.angle_beta   90.00
_cell.angle_gamma   90.00
#
_symmetry.space_group_name_H-M   'P 1'
#
loop_
_entity.id
_entity.type
_entity.pdbx_description
1 polymer ?
#
loop_
_entity_poly.entity_id
_entity_poly.type
_entity_poly.pdbx_seq_one_letter_code
_entity_poly.pdbx_strand_id
1 'polypeptide(L)'
;MMYSRAMLDSLGGYDENLAYEDFDLLVRASRNFKFCYTAEVLAEKRIVKGSLGSTQYRPRSAMLRSTLQVCRKAYGLCRTPTEYAALRVRLRYEMKMALASFNWGVLPGMISLYRQAGRALNVAKS
;
A
#
# COMPACT_ATOMS: atom_id res chain seq x y z
N MET A 1 9.92 -11.72 4.76
CA MET A 1 9.90 -11.65 3.29
C MET A 1 11.32 -11.83 2.80
N MET A 2 11.52 -12.55 1.70
CA MET A 2 12.82 -12.68 1.05
C MET A 2 12.68 -12.27 -0.42
N TYR A 3 13.68 -11.59 -0.94
CA TYR A 3 13.77 -11.19 -2.34
C TYR A 3 15.24 -11.09 -2.75
N SER A 4 15.53 -11.14 -4.05
CA SER A 4 16.90 -11.06 -4.54
C SER A 4 17.45 -9.64 -4.40
N ARG A 5 18.76 -9.52 -4.18
CA ARG A 5 19.46 -8.23 -4.23
C ARG A 5 19.20 -7.50 -5.55
N ALA A 6 19.22 -8.23 -6.66
CA ALA A 6 18.93 -7.69 -7.99
C ALA A 6 17.55 -7.02 -8.08
N MET A 7 16.54 -7.55 -7.39
CA MET A 7 15.22 -6.91 -7.30
C MET A 7 15.35 -5.54 -6.63
N LEU A 8 16.01 -5.47 -5.47
CA LEU A 8 16.17 -4.23 -4.71
C LEU A 8 16.96 -3.17 -5.50
N ASP A 9 18.06 -3.59 -6.12
CA ASP A 9 18.91 -2.72 -6.94
C ASP A 9 18.14 -2.17 -8.15
N SER A 10 17.33 -3.01 -8.82
CA SER A 10 16.51 -2.58 -9.96
C SER A 10 15.44 -1.53 -9.60
N LEU A 11 15.06 -1.47 -8.33
CA LEU A 11 14.05 -0.55 -7.81
C LEU A 11 14.67 0.72 -7.21
N GLY A 12 16.01 0.82 -7.15
CA GLY A 12 16.70 1.93 -6.52
C GLY A 12 16.58 1.95 -4.99
N GLY A 13 16.36 0.79 -4.37
CA GLY A 13 16.27 0.67 -2.91
C GLY A 13 14.91 1.07 -2.32
N TYR A 14 14.93 1.41 -1.03
CA TYR A 14 13.77 1.82 -0.24
C TYR A 14 13.49 3.32 -0.36
N ASP A 15 12.23 3.72 -0.19
CA ASP A 15 11.87 5.14 -0.08
C ASP A 15 11.88 5.57 1.39
N GLU A 16 12.93 6.31 1.77
CA GLU A 16 13.15 6.79 3.14
C GLU A 16 12.16 7.87 3.59
N ASN A 17 11.34 8.41 2.67
CA ASN A 17 10.33 9.41 3.02
C ASN A 17 9.07 8.78 3.63
N LEU A 18 8.96 7.46 3.67
CA LEU A 18 7.81 6.74 4.18
C LEU A 18 8.02 6.33 5.64
N ALA A 19 6.94 6.35 6.41
CA ALA A 19 6.93 5.83 7.79
C ALA A 19 7.07 4.30 7.87
N TYR A 20 6.94 3.62 6.73
CA TYR A 20 7.22 2.20 6.52
C TYR A 20 7.46 1.95 5.02
N GLU A 21 8.37 1.04 4.72
CA GLU A 21 9.00 0.91 3.41
C GLU A 21 8.67 -0.42 2.70
N ASP A 22 8.30 -1.44 3.46
CA ASP A 22 8.10 -2.81 2.98
C ASP A 22 6.96 -2.92 1.96
N PHE A 23 5.82 -2.28 2.23
CA PHE A 23 4.68 -2.27 1.31
C PHE A 23 4.97 -1.51 0.02
N ASP A 24 5.69 -0.39 0.09
CA ASP A 24 6.09 0.38 -1.09
C ASP A 24 6.98 -0.45 -2.02
N LEU A 25 7.97 -1.14 -1.43
CA LEU A 25 8.86 -2.02 -2.16
C LEU A 25 8.05 -3.13 -2.86
N LEU A 26 7.14 -3.78 -2.14
CA LEU A 26 6.26 -4.82 -2.70
C LEU A 26 5.42 -4.31 -3.87
N VAL A 27 4.81 -3.14 -3.74
CA VAL A 27 4.00 -2.52 -4.80
C VAL A 27 4.85 -2.25 -6.03
N ARG A 28 6.02 -1.62 -5.88
CA ARG A 28 6.92 -1.32 -7.01
C ARG A 28 7.44 -2.60 -7.67
N ALA A 29 7.85 -3.58 -6.87
CA ALA A 29 8.34 -4.87 -7.36
C ALA A 29 7.27 -5.66 -8.13
N SER A 30 6.01 -5.62 -7.67
CA SER A 30 4.91 -6.43 -8.24
C SER A 30 4.66 -6.20 -9.74
N ARG A 31 5.13 -5.05 -10.27
CA ARG A 31 5.02 -4.75 -11.70
C ARG A 31 5.92 -5.63 -12.58
N ASN A 32 7.12 -5.94 -12.10
CA ASN A 32 8.18 -6.59 -12.87
C ASN A 32 8.61 -7.95 -12.30
N PHE A 33 8.23 -8.28 -11.08
CA PHE A 33 8.62 -9.49 -10.38
C PHE A 33 7.39 -10.29 -9.93
N LYS A 34 7.52 -11.62 -9.98
CA LYS A 34 6.51 -12.54 -9.44
C LYS A 34 6.88 -12.92 -8.02
N PHE A 35 5.87 -13.02 -7.17
CA PHE A 35 6.02 -13.47 -5.79
C PHE A 35 5.44 -14.86 -5.63
N CYS A 36 6.19 -15.73 -4.93
CA CYS A 36 5.70 -17.04 -4.50
C CYS A 36 5.23 -16.93 -3.05
N TYR A 37 4.02 -17.40 -2.78
CA TYR A 37 3.46 -17.48 -1.43
C TYR A 37 3.61 -18.90 -0.90
N THR A 38 4.06 -19.04 0.35
CA THR A 38 4.01 -20.29 1.10
C THR A 38 3.04 -20.14 2.25
N ALA A 39 2.25 -21.19 2.50
CA ALA A 39 1.32 -21.25 3.64
C ALA A 39 2.01 -21.70 4.94
N GLU A 40 3.30 -22.06 4.88
CA GLU A 40 4.06 -22.51 6.04
C GLU A 40 4.40 -21.35 6.99
N VAL A 41 4.38 -21.62 8.30
CA VAL A 41 4.76 -20.66 9.32
C VAL A 41 6.29 -20.69 9.48
N LEU A 42 6.96 -19.73 8.85
CA LEU A 42 8.43 -19.65 8.82
C LEU A 42 9.02 -18.57 9.76
N ALA A 43 8.18 -17.75 10.38
CA ALA A 43 8.62 -16.68 11.25
C ALA A 43 7.62 -16.41 12.37
N GLU A 44 8.13 -16.20 13.58
CA GLU A 44 7.35 -15.74 14.72
C GLU A 44 7.59 -14.26 14.97
N LYS A 45 6.51 -13.52 15.24
CA LYS A 45 6.57 -12.09 15.56
C LYS A 45 6.16 -11.87 17.01
N ARG A 46 7.06 -11.30 17.81
CA ARG A 46 6.71 -10.81 19.15
C ARG A 46 5.91 -9.51 19.07
N ILE A 47 4.75 -9.46 19.72
CA ILE A 47 3.90 -8.26 19.80
C ILE A 47 3.97 -7.68 21.20
N VAL A 48 4.45 -6.44 21.30
CA VAL A 48 4.48 -5.63 22.53
C VAL A 48 3.64 -4.37 22.39
N LYS A 49 3.30 -3.70 23.51
CA LYS A 49 2.41 -2.52 23.57
C LYS A 49 2.78 -1.38 22.62
N GLY A 50 4.07 -1.22 22.30
CA GLY A 50 4.60 -0.20 21.38
C GLY A 50 4.94 -0.70 19.97
N SER A 51 4.51 -1.90 19.58
CA SER A 51 4.81 -2.43 18.23
C SER A 51 4.25 -1.51 17.15
N LEU A 52 4.98 -1.33 16.05
CA LEU A 52 4.55 -0.43 14.97
C LEU A 52 3.10 -0.68 14.52
N GLY A 53 2.74 -1.95 14.33
CA GLY A 53 1.37 -2.35 13.95
C GLY A 53 0.27 -1.98 14.96
N SER A 54 0.57 -1.92 16.27
CA SER A 54 -0.42 -1.49 17.28
C SER A 54 -0.64 0.04 17.28
N THR A 55 0.21 0.78 16.56
CA THR A 55 0.19 2.24 16.51
C THR A 55 -0.20 2.81 15.15
N GLN A 56 -0.45 1.94 14.16
CA GLN A 56 -0.66 2.30 12.77
C GLN A 56 -1.80 3.30 12.54
N TYR A 57 -2.89 3.20 13.29
CA TYR A 57 -4.07 4.05 13.15
C TYR A 57 -4.28 4.98 14.34
N ARG A 58 -3.20 5.46 14.97
CA ARG A 58 -3.33 6.56 15.94
C ARG A 58 -3.75 7.86 15.23
N PRO A 59 -4.39 8.81 15.92
CA PRO A 59 -4.64 10.13 15.38
C PRO A 59 -3.35 10.76 14.83
N ARG A 60 -3.45 11.44 13.68
CA ARG A 60 -2.30 12.02 12.94
C ARG A 60 -1.26 10.98 12.48
N SER A 61 -1.69 9.75 12.20
CA SER A 61 -0.82 8.66 11.75
C SER A 61 0.04 9.05 10.53
N ALA A 62 1.37 8.95 10.70
CA ALA A 62 2.32 9.05 9.61
C ALA A 62 2.22 7.85 8.66
N MET A 63 1.82 6.68 9.18
CA MET A 63 1.60 5.49 8.38
C MET A 63 0.46 5.69 7.38
N LEU A 64 -0.68 6.24 7.78
CA LEU A 64 -1.79 6.50 6.84
C LEU A 64 -1.39 7.48 5.73
N ARG A 65 -0.55 8.47 6.04
CA ARG A 65 0.01 9.40 5.04
C ARG A 65 0.92 8.66 4.05
N SER A 66 1.79 7.79 4.56
CA SER A 66 2.66 6.93 3.76
C SER A 66 1.85 5.98 2.89
N THR A 67 0.78 5.38 3.44
CA THR A 67 -0.13 4.52 2.67
C THR A 67 -0.75 5.25 1.49
N LEU A 68 -1.19 6.50 1.68
CA LEU A 68 -1.72 7.31 0.59
C LEU A 68 -0.66 7.53 -0.50
N GLN A 69 0.58 7.82 -0.13
CA GLN A 69 1.69 7.98 -1.07
C GLN A 69 1.97 6.68 -1.84
N VAL A 70 2.00 5.53 -1.16
CA VAL A 70 2.17 4.22 -1.79
C VAL A 70 1.00 3.90 -2.72
N CYS A 71 -0.25 4.20 -2.33
CA CYS A 71 -1.41 4.02 -3.21
C CYS A 71 -1.34 4.90 -4.47
N ARG A 72 -0.79 6.12 -4.39
CA ARG A 72 -0.57 6.98 -5.57
C ARG A 72 0.47 6.36 -6.51
N LYS A 73 1.57 5.81 -5.98
CA LYS A 73 2.54 5.06 -6.79
C LYS A 73 1.90 3.83 -7.42
N ALA A 74 1.14 3.05 -6.65
CA ALA A 74 0.41 1.88 -7.12
C ALA A 74 -0.52 2.23 -8.30
N TYR A 75 -1.25 3.34 -8.20
CA TYR A 75 -2.11 3.82 -9.28
C TYR A 75 -1.34 4.01 -10.59
N GLY A 76 -0.15 4.64 -10.54
CA GLY A 76 0.70 4.83 -11.73
C GLY A 76 1.27 3.52 -12.31
N LEU A 77 1.26 2.43 -11.55
CA LEU A 77 1.74 1.11 -11.98
C LEU A 77 0.62 0.20 -12.51
N CYS A 78 -0.64 0.54 -12.24
CA CYS A 78 -1.80 -0.22 -12.68
C CYS A 78 -1.99 -0.11 -14.20
N ARG A 79 -2.24 -1.25 -14.85
CA ARG A 79 -2.48 -1.42 -16.29
C ARG A 79 -3.76 -2.19 -16.57
N THR A 80 -4.18 -3.06 -15.66
CA THR A 80 -5.34 -3.93 -15.88
C THR A 80 -6.54 -3.51 -15.04
N PRO A 81 -7.78 -3.85 -15.46
CA PRO A 81 -8.98 -3.67 -14.65
C PRO A 81 -8.87 -4.33 -13.26
N THR A 82 -8.24 -5.51 -13.19
CA THR A 82 -8.09 -6.23 -11.92
C THR A 82 -7.16 -5.51 -10.96
N GLU A 83 -6.07 -4.90 -11.45
CA GLU A 83 -5.15 -4.08 -10.65
C GLU A 83 -5.85 -2.82 -10.12
N TYR A 84 -6.61 -2.10 -10.94
CA TYR A 84 -7.39 -0.95 -10.50
C TYR A 84 -8.48 -1.33 -9.48
N ALA A 85 -9.14 -2.48 -9.66
CA ALA A 85 -10.12 -3.00 -8.71
C ALA A 85 -9.46 -3.33 -7.36
N ALA A 86 -8.29 -3.99 -7.36
CA ALA A 86 -7.54 -4.29 -6.15
C ALA A 86 -7.10 -3.02 -5.40
N LEU A 87 -6.62 -2.01 -6.13
CA LEU A 87 -6.28 -0.70 -5.54
C LEU A 87 -7.49 -0.05 -4.86
N ARG A 88 -8.67 -0.10 -5.49
CA ARG A 88 -9.92 0.43 -4.90
C ARG A 88 -10.31 -0.31 -3.61
N VAL A 89 -10.12 -1.63 -3.55
CA VAL A 89 -10.36 -2.40 -2.33
C VAL A 89 -9.45 -1.90 -1.20
N ARG A 90 -8.15 -1.71 -1.49
CA ARG A 90 -7.19 -1.18 -0.51
C ARG A 90 -7.58 0.22 -0.04
N LEU A 91 -7.86 1.14 -0.97
CA LEU A 91 -8.27 2.51 -0.65
C LEU A 91 -9.53 2.55 0.23
N ARG A 92 -10.52 1.70 -0.08
CA ARG A 92 -11.74 1.62 0.72
C ARG A 92 -11.47 1.19 2.16
N TYR A 93 -10.58 0.22 2.36
CA TYR A 93 -10.18 -0.21 3.70
C TYR A 93 -9.48 0.92 4.47
N GLU A 94 -8.50 1.58 3.85
CA GLU A 94 -7.75 2.66 4.48
C GLU A 94 -8.63 3.89 4.79
N MET A 95 -9.61 4.20 3.94
CA MET A 95 -10.61 5.24 4.23
C MET A 95 -11.42 4.92 5.48
N LYS A 96 -11.87 3.67 5.64
CA LYS A 96 -12.59 3.24 6.86
C LYS A 96 -11.71 3.39 8.10
N MET A 97 -10.45 2.98 8.01
CA MET A 97 -9.50 3.10 9.12
C MET A 97 -9.21 4.58 9.45
N ALA A 98 -9.03 5.43 8.43
CA ALA A 98 -8.81 6.85 8.62
C ALA A 98 -10.01 7.56 9.28
N LEU A 99 -11.24 7.19 8.91
CA LEU A 99 -12.47 7.67 9.56
C LEU A 99 -12.51 7.25 11.04
N ALA A 100 -12.34 5.95 11.30
CA ALA A 100 -12.40 5.40 12.65
C ALA A 100 -11.32 5.94 13.60
N SER A 101 -10.19 6.40 13.05
CA SER A 101 -9.05 6.93 13.80
C SER A 101 -8.92 8.46 13.78
N PHE A 102 -9.94 9.17 13.29
CA PHE A 102 -9.96 10.64 13.20
C PHE A 102 -8.80 11.23 12.36
N ASN A 103 -8.32 10.49 11.37
CA ASN A 103 -7.28 10.91 10.44
C ASN A 103 -7.86 11.63 9.21
N TRP A 104 -8.56 12.74 9.46
CA TRP A 104 -9.32 13.46 8.42
C TRP A 104 -8.45 14.02 7.29
N GLY A 105 -7.20 14.39 7.58
CA GLY A 105 -6.30 15.01 6.59
C GLY A 105 -5.95 14.13 5.39
N VAL A 106 -6.01 12.79 5.51
CA VAL A 106 -5.70 11.88 4.39
C VAL A 106 -6.91 11.54 3.54
N LEU A 107 -8.13 11.72 4.06
CA LEU A 107 -9.36 11.30 3.41
C LEU A 107 -9.60 11.96 2.05
N PRO A 108 -9.43 13.30 1.85
CA PRO A 108 -9.64 13.91 0.54
C PRO A 108 -8.74 13.29 -0.54
N GLY A 109 -7.49 13.00 -0.19
CA GLY A 109 -6.54 12.35 -1.08
C GLY A 109 -6.96 10.91 -1.44
N MET A 110 -7.40 10.14 -0.44
CA MET A 110 -7.89 8.78 -0.65
C MET A 110 -9.16 8.75 -1.52
N ILE A 111 -10.11 9.65 -1.27
CA ILE A 111 -11.37 9.76 -2.03
C ILE A 111 -11.09 10.16 -3.48
N SER A 112 -10.23 11.15 -3.70
CA SER A 112 -9.82 11.58 -5.04
C SER A 112 -9.21 10.42 -5.81
N LEU A 113 -8.26 9.70 -5.21
CA LEU A 113 -7.59 8.57 -5.84
C LEU A 113 -8.56 7.40 -6.11
N TYR A 114 -9.48 7.12 -5.20
CA TYR A 114 -10.51 6.09 -5.37
C TYR A 114 -11.42 6.36 -6.59
N ARG A 115 -11.79 7.63 -6.79
CA ARG A 115 -12.56 8.08 -7.96
C ARG A 115 -11.75 7.94 -9.24
N GLN A 116 -10.47 8.35 -9.23
CA GLN A 116 -9.57 8.21 -10.38
C GLN A 116 -9.39 6.74 -10.79
N ALA A 117 -9.12 5.86 -9.83
CA ALA A 117 -9.05 4.40 -10.06
C ALA A 117 -10.38 3.83 -10.58
N GLY A 118 -11.53 4.39 -10.18
CA GLY A 118 -12.83 4.02 -10.72
C GLY A 118 -13.02 4.37 -12.18
N ARG A 119 -12.61 5.58 -12.56
CA ARG A 119 -12.68 6.03 -13.96
C ARG A 119 -11.77 5.18 -14.84
N ALA A 120 -10.52 4.97 -14.42
CA ALA A 120 -9.56 4.12 -15.13
C ALA A 120 -10.06 2.66 -15.26
N LEU A 121 -10.67 2.12 -14.20
CA LEU A 121 -11.28 0.79 -14.23
C LEU A 121 -12.40 0.68 -15.28
N ASN A 122 -13.26 1.69 -15.38
CA ASN A 122 -14.36 1.67 -16.34
C ASN A 122 -13.86 1.81 -17.79
N VAL A 123 -12.85 2.66 -18.02
CA VAL A 123 -12.22 2.80 -19.34
C VAL A 123 -11.54 1.51 -19.76
N ALA A 124 -10.79 0.85 -18.87
CA ALA A 124 -10.07 -0.38 -19.19
C ALA A 124 -10.98 -1.62 -19.37
N LYS A 125 -12.28 -1.50 -19.08
CA LYS A 125 -13.30 -2.55 -19.31
C LYS A 125 -14.06 -2.36 -20.62
N SER A 126 -14.03 -1.14 -21.18
CA SER A 126 -14.62 -0.81 -22.47
C SER A 126 -13.71 -1.22 -23.61
#